data_AF-A0A0R0M0J9-F1
#
_entry.id   AF-A0A0R0M0J9-F1
#
_cell.length_a   1.000
_cell.length_b   1.000
_cell.length_c   1.000
_cell.angle_alpha   90.00
_cell.angle_beta   90.00
_cell.angle_gamma   90.00
#
_symmetry.space_group_name_H-M   'P 1'
#
loop_
_entity.id
_entity.type
_entity.pdbx_description
1 polymer ?
#
loop_
_entity_poly.entity_id
_entity_poly.type
_entity_poly.pdbx_seq_one_letter_code
_entity_poly.pdbx_strand_id
1 'polypeptide(L)'
;DAVTLLEAPPMKIFGIRCYTKGINGLLLKDEILSKNLDESVKARLINKYAQKKKKNTAYVEDTVDDSTLISKIDDLEKTVPTDQTVVRVLAHTQINLLKLGCKKAHILEITVNGGSLSEKFAFLKEIFGKTVSVSDVFSEQELMTISGVTKGKGFTGVIKRFGVGIQPRKSNKGIRKVACIGAWHPAGVLRTVARAGQMGCFARTMTNKKIVK
;
A
#
# COMPACT_ATOMS: atom_id res chain seq x y z
N ASP A 1 -17.60 -14.22 18.96
CA ASP A 1 -16.27 -14.13 18.30
C ASP A 1 -15.65 -12.77 18.49
N ALA A 2 -14.31 -12.69 18.52
CA ALA A 2 -13.60 -11.43 18.61
C ALA A 2 -13.61 -10.69 17.27
N VAL A 3 -13.92 -9.39 17.28
CA VAL A 3 -14.04 -8.56 16.07
C VAL A 3 -13.08 -7.36 16.17
N THR A 4 -12.58 -6.90 15.02
CA THR A 4 -11.79 -5.65 14.91
C THR A 4 -12.57 -4.67 14.06
N LEU A 5 -12.79 -3.46 14.58
CA LEU A 5 -13.45 -2.39 13.85
C LEU A 5 -12.41 -1.59 13.06
N LEU A 6 -12.62 -1.45 11.76
CA LEU A 6 -11.79 -0.64 10.87
C LEU A 6 -12.66 0.49 10.31
N GLU A 7 -12.31 1.73 10.67
CA GLU A 7 -12.93 2.91 10.06
C GLU A 7 -12.34 3.12 8.66
N ALA A 8 -13.20 3.16 7.65
CA ALA A 8 -12.78 3.26 6.26
C ALA A 8 -13.53 4.41 5.56
N PRO A 9 -12.97 5.64 5.60
CA PRO A 9 -13.56 6.76 4.89
C PRO A 9 -13.49 6.53 3.38
N PRO A 10 -14.39 7.15 2.59
CA PRO A 10 -14.38 7.00 1.14
C PRO A 10 -13.04 7.44 0.54
N MET A 11 -12.63 6.73 -0.51
CA MET A 11 -11.41 7.03 -1.25
C MET A 11 -11.75 7.82 -2.50
N LYS A 12 -10.99 8.88 -2.79
CA LYS A 12 -11.19 9.68 -4.00
C LYS A 12 -10.18 9.29 -5.06
N ILE A 13 -10.66 9.18 -6.29
CA ILE A 13 -9.85 8.80 -7.44
C ILE A 13 -9.38 10.06 -8.15
N PHE A 14 -8.07 10.15 -8.36
CA PHE A 14 -7.45 11.34 -8.94
C PHE A 14 -6.54 11.04 -10.14
N GLY A 15 -6.31 9.77 -10.45
CA GLY A 15 -5.46 9.40 -11.57
C GLY A 15 -5.66 7.97 -12.05
N ILE A 16 -5.13 7.67 -13.24
CA ILE A 16 -5.14 6.37 -13.89
C ILE A 16 -3.70 6.06 -14.31
N ARG A 17 -3.27 4.82 -14.13
CA ARG A 17 -1.99 4.29 -14.60
C ARG A 17 -2.21 3.06 -15.44
N CYS A 18 -1.57 3.05 -16.61
CA CYS A 18 -1.67 1.93 -17.53
C CYS A 18 -0.30 1.26 -17.67
N TYR A 19 -0.29 -0.05 -17.43
CA TYR A 19 0.88 -0.87 -17.50
C TYR A 19 0.78 -1.83 -18.68
N THR A 20 1.84 -1.93 -19.46
CA THR A 20 1.99 -2.91 -20.54
C THR A 20 3.03 -3.94 -20.16
N LYS A 21 2.85 -5.19 -20.57
CA LYS A 21 3.85 -6.25 -20.36
C LYS A 21 5.10 -5.98 -21.21
N GLY A 22 6.22 -5.73 -20.56
CA GLY A 22 7.55 -5.74 -21.15
C GLY A 22 8.27 -7.07 -20.89
N ILE A 23 9.54 -7.13 -21.30
CA ILE A 23 10.39 -8.33 -21.18
C ILE A 23 10.59 -8.73 -19.71
N ASN A 24 10.82 -7.75 -18.83
CA ASN A 24 11.16 -7.98 -17.42
C ASN A 24 9.97 -7.85 -16.46
N GLY A 25 8.75 -7.67 -16.97
CA GLY A 25 7.55 -7.45 -16.17
C GLY A 25 6.69 -6.30 -16.69
N LEU A 26 5.86 -5.74 -15.81
CA LEU A 26 4.96 -4.64 -16.17
C LEU A 26 5.73 -3.31 -16.24
N LEU A 27 5.60 -2.60 -17.36
CA LEU A 27 6.16 -1.28 -17.59
C LEU A 27 5.04 -0.25 -17.60
N LEU A 28 5.24 0.88 -16.92
CA LEU A 28 4.31 2.01 -16.98
C LEU A 28 4.37 2.59 -18.39
N LYS A 29 3.24 2.58 -19.09
CA LYS A 29 3.13 3.09 -20.46
C LYS A 29 2.73 4.56 -20.46
N ASP A 30 1.68 4.88 -19.71
CA ASP A 30 1.17 6.23 -19.59
C ASP A 30 0.42 6.41 -18.26
N GLU A 31 0.34 7.66 -17.80
CA GLU A 31 -0.40 8.05 -16.61
C GLU A 31 -1.24 9.32 -16.82
N ILE A 32 -2.47 9.28 -16.35
CA ILE A 32 -3.40 10.40 -16.42
C ILE A 32 -3.63 10.88 -14.99
N LEU A 33 -3.33 12.15 -14.72
CA LEU A 33 -3.51 12.77 -13.41
C LEU A 33 -4.47 13.97 -13.51
N SER A 34 -5.38 14.09 -12.55
CA SER A 34 -6.24 15.26 -12.41
C SER A 34 -5.41 16.48 -11.99
N LYS A 35 -5.72 17.64 -12.58
CA LYS A 35 -5.16 18.93 -12.17
C LYS A 35 -5.68 19.40 -10.82
N ASN A 36 -6.96 19.11 -10.55
CA ASN A 36 -7.67 19.53 -9.35
C ASN A 36 -7.41 18.57 -8.17
N LEU A 37 -6.15 18.53 -7.71
CA LEU A 37 -5.73 17.72 -6.56
C LEU A 37 -6.12 18.36 -5.22
N ASP A 38 -6.67 17.52 -4.33
CA ASP A 38 -6.96 17.86 -2.94
C ASP A 38 -5.68 18.28 -2.19
N GLU A 39 -5.83 19.18 -1.20
CA GLU A 39 -4.67 19.71 -0.45
C GLU A 39 -3.89 18.61 0.30
N SER A 40 -4.58 17.60 0.81
CA SER A 40 -3.99 16.46 1.52
C SER A 40 -3.07 15.62 0.62
N VAL A 41 -3.38 15.53 -0.68
CA VAL A 41 -2.56 14.87 -1.71
C VAL A 41 -1.35 15.73 -2.03
N LYS A 42 -1.53 17.04 -2.24
CA LYS A 42 -0.43 18.00 -2.43
C LYS A 42 0.56 17.95 -1.24
N ALA A 43 0.05 17.81 -0.02
CA ALA A 43 0.85 17.68 1.20
C ALA A 43 1.63 16.36 1.30
N ARG A 44 1.16 15.30 0.63
CA ARG A 44 1.85 14.01 0.53
C ARG A 44 3.03 14.09 -0.43
N LEU A 45 2.86 14.77 -1.57
CA LEU A 45 3.89 14.90 -2.61
C LEU A 45 5.06 15.78 -2.17
N ILE A 46 4.82 16.76 -1.30
CA ILE A 46 5.83 17.74 -0.89
C ILE A 46 6.32 17.45 0.53
N ASN A 47 7.62 17.22 0.67
CA ASN A 47 8.26 17.17 1.99
C ASN A 47 8.25 18.56 2.65
N LYS A 48 7.99 18.61 3.97
CA LYS A 48 7.82 19.85 4.76
C LYS A 48 6.80 20.83 4.15
N TYR A 49 5.66 20.30 3.68
CA TYR A 49 4.60 21.08 3.00
C TYR A 49 4.23 22.39 3.68
N ALA A 50 4.02 22.37 5.00
CA ALA A 50 3.63 23.56 5.76
C ALA A 50 4.71 24.66 5.82
N GLN A 51 5.98 24.31 5.64
CA GLN A 51 7.10 25.25 5.73
C GLN A 51 7.46 25.88 4.38
N LYS A 52 6.97 25.32 3.27
CA LYS A 52 7.30 25.81 1.93
C LYS A 52 6.34 26.94 1.52
N LYS A 53 6.90 28.13 1.28
CA LYS A 53 6.17 29.29 0.73
C LYS A 53 5.69 29.05 -0.70
N LYS A 54 6.53 28.45 -1.55
CA LYS A 54 6.16 27.95 -2.88
C LYS A 54 6.00 26.44 -2.80
N LYS A 55 4.76 25.98 -2.96
CA LYS A 55 4.44 24.56 -3.13
C LYS A 55 4.88 24.21 -4.56
N ASN A 56 6.12 23.76 -4.76
CA ASN A 56 6.62 23.36 -6.08
C ASN A 56 5.68 22.29 -6.66
N THR A 57 4.89 22.70 -7.63
CA THR A 57 3.94 21.88 -8.39
C THR A 57 4.49 21.68 -9.79
N ALA A 58 5.76 21.30 -9.95
CA ALA A 58 6.29 20.94 -11.27
C ALA A 58 5.45 19.81 -11.91
N TYR A 59 4.88 18.94 -11.07
CA TYR A 59 3.93 17.88 -11.46
C TYR A 59 2.57 18.37 -11.95
N VAL A 60 2.22 19.66 -11.83
CA VAL A 60 0.90 20.18 -12.25
C VAL A 60 0.91 20.59 -13.73
N GLU A 61 2.08 20.73 -14.36
CA GLU A 61 2.16 21.11 -15.78
C GLU A 61 1.67 20.00 -16.72
N ASP A 62 1.89 18.72 -16.38
CA ASP A 62 1.41 17.56 -17.14
C ASP A 62 -0.01 17.10 -16.74
N THR A 63 -0.67 17.82 -15.83
CA THR A 63 -2.01 17.44 -15.36
C THR A 63 -3.11 17.82 -16.33
N VAL A 64 -4.20 17.07 -16.27
CA VAL A 64 -5.30 17.16 -17.21
C VAL A 64 -6.41 18.00 -16.59
N ASP A 65 -6.87 19.01 -17.33
CA ASP A 65 -8.08 19.77 -16.99
C ASP A 65 -9.31 18.87 -17.14
N ASP A 66 -10.32 19.09 -16.30
CA ASP A 66 -11.50 18.21 -16.23
C ASP A 66 -12.23 18.07 -17.58
N SER A 67 -12.14 19.09 -18.45
CA SER A 67 -12.68 19.08 -19.82
C SER A 67 -11.93 18.17 -20.79
N THR A 68 -10.64 17.93 -20.57
CA THR A 68 -9.74 17.14 -21.45
C THR A 68 -9.50 15.72 -20.95
N LEU A 69 -10.10 15.34 -19.83
CA LEU A 69 -9.93 14.02 -19.23
C LEU A 69 -10.44 12.91 -20.14
N ILE A 70 -11.65 13.06 -20.66
CA ILE A 70 -12.31 12.03 -21.47
C ILE A 70 -11.50 11.78 -22.74
N SER A 71 -11.07 12.85 -23.42
CA SER A 71 -10.26 12.73 -24.64
C SER A 71 -8.93 12.04 -24.39
N LYS A 72 -8.23 12.36 -23.29
CA LYS A 72 -6.96 11.69 -22.97
C LYS A 72 -7.16 10.22 -22.61
N ILE A 73 -8.26 9.85 -21.97
CA ILE A 73 -8.59 8.45 -21.72
C ILE A 73 -8.87 7.71 -23.04
N ASP A 74 -9.59 8.35 -23.97
CA ASP A 74 -9.83 7.80 -25.31
C ASP A 74 -8.54 7.61 -26.11
N ASP A 75 -7.62 8.58 -26.04
CA ASP A 75 -6.32 8.51 -26.70
C ASP A 75 -5.46 7.39 -26.10
N LEU A 76 -5.51 7.23 -24.77
CA LEU A 76 -4.81 6.17 -24.06
C LEU A 76 -5.38 4.79 -24.45
N GLU A 77 -6.70 4.65 -24.53
CA GLU A 77 -7.37 3.42 -24.97
C GLU A 77 -6.91 2.97 -26.37
N LYS A 78 -6.69 3.92 -27.28
CA LYS A 78 -6.20 3.64 -28.65
C LYS A 78 -4.70 3.33 -28.71
N THR A 79 -3.91 3.94 -27.84
CA THR A 79 -2.44 3.85 -27.88
C THR A 79 -1.93 2.54 -27.28
N VAL A 80 -2.69 1.96 -26.37
CA VAL A 80 -2.27 0.85 -25.54
C VAL A 80 -2.68 -0.49 -26.19
N PRO A 81 -1.78 -1.50 -26.25
CA PRO A 81 -2.12 -2.81 -26.78
C PRO A 81 -3.29 -3.44 -26.03
N THR A 82 -4.27 -3.99 -26.78
CA THR A 82 -5.46 -4.61 -26.19
C THR A 82 -5.09 -5.80 -25.30
N ASP A 83 -4.17 -6.63 -25.79
CA ASP A 83 -3.68 -7.78 -25.07
C ASP A 83 -2.44 -7.36 -24.27
N GLN A 84 -2.40 -7.72 -22.98
CA GLN A 84 -1.28 -7.47 -22.05
C GLN A 84 -1.26 -6.10 -21.35
N THR A 85 -2.42 -5.45 -21.24
CA THR A 85 -2.56 -4.21 -20.49
C THR A 85 -3.22 -4.42 -19.14
N VAL A 86 -2.60 -3.87 -18.10
CA VAL A 86 -3.13 -3.80 -16.73
C VAL A 86 -3.40 -2.34 -16.40
N VAL A 87 -4.66 -2.02 -16.15
CA VAL A 87 -5.07 -0.68 -15.77
C VAL A 87 -5.24 -0.60 -14.26
N ARG A 88 -4.72 0.47 -13.68
CA ARG A 88 -4.80 0.77 -12.26
C ARG A 88 -5.30 2.18 -12.05
N VAL A 89 -5.97 2.37 -10.94
CA VAL A 89 -6.43 3.67 -10.48
C VAL A 89 -5.54 4.16 -9.36
N LEU A 90 -5.19 5.44 -9.40
CA LEU A 90 -4.61 6.16 -8.28
C LEU A 90 -5.73 6.72 -7.41
N ALA A 91 -5.86 6.13 -6.23
CA ALA A 91 -6.84 6.52 -5.23
C ALA A 91 -6.11 7.07 -4.00
N HIS A 92 -6.70 8.07 -3.36
CA HIS A 92 -6.19 8.62 -2.11
C HIS A 92 -7.24 8.56 -1.00
N THR A 93 -6.75 8.37 0.23
CA THR A 93 -7.61 8.41 1.43
C THR A 93 -7.99 9.84 1.79
N GLN A 94 -9.20 10.01 2.32
CA GLN A 94 -9.69 11.30 2.83
C GLN A 94 -9.45 11.41 4.34
N ILE A 95 -8.19 11.60 4.72
CA ILE A 95 -7.77 11.60 6.14
C ILE A 95 -8.39 12.76 6.93
N ASN A 96 -8.77 13.85 6.28
CA ASN A 96 -9.42 14.98 6.94
C ASN A 96 -10.78 14.63 7.57
N LEU A 97 -11.43 13.55 7.09
CA LEU A 97 -12.66 13.03 7.68
C LEU A 97 -12.39 12.32 9.02
N LEU A 98 -11.15 11.85 9.22
CA LEU A 98 -10.72 11.18 10.44
C LEU A 98 -10.17 12.21 11.43
N LYS A 99 -10.46 12.01 12.72
CA LYS A 99 -9.92 12.85 13.81
C LYS A 99 -8.50 12.43 14.22
N LEU A 100 -7.60 12.32 13.23
CA LEU A 100 -6.21 11.94 13.43
C LEU A 100 -5.28 13.16 13.29
N GLY A 101 -4.10 13.11 13.93
CA GLY A 101 -3.08 14.16 13.79
C GLY A 101 -2.40 14.19 12.41
N CYS A 102 -2.56 13.14 11.59
CA CYS A 102 -2.04 13.08 10.24
C CYS A 102 -2.94 13.89 9.29
N LYS A 103 -2.35 14.79 8.50
CA LYS A 103 -3.07 15.57 7.47
C LYS A 103 -2.71 15.19 6.03
N LYS A 104 -1.79 14.24 5.85
CA LYS A 104 -1.24 13.86 4.54
C LYS A 104 -1.90 12.60 4.02
N ALA A 105 -2.61 12.69 2.90
CA ALA A 105 -3.31 11.55 2.30
C ALA A 105 -2.39 10.35 2.05
N HIS A 106 -2.93 9.14 2.18
CA HIS A 106 -2.28 7.93 1.70
C HIS A 106 -2.72 7.68 0.26
N ILE A 107 -1.75 7.48 -0.64
CA ILE A 107 -1.98 7.22 -2.07
C ILE A 107 -1.68 5.75 -2.32
N LEU A 108 -2.60 5.06 -3.00
CA LEU A 108 -2.47 3.66 -3.38
C LEU A 108 -2.89 3.49 -4.84
N GLU A 109 -2.26 2.51 -5.48
CA GLU A 109 -2.73 1.99 -6.76
C GLU A 109 -3.66 0.83 -6.51
N ILE A 110 -4.82 0.85 -7.16
CA ILE A 110 -5.81 -0.22 -7.09
C ILE A 110 -6.04 -0.71 -8.52
N THR A 111 -5.83 -2.01 -8.75
CA THR A 111 -6.03 -2.60 -10.08
C THR A 111 -7.52 -2.74 -10.39
N VAL A 112 -7.91 -2.37 -11.61
CA VAL A 112 -9.27 -2.60 -12.12
C VAL A 112 -9.31 -3.97 -12.82
N ASN A 113 -10.05 -4.89 -12.21
CA ASN A 113 -10.23 -6.25 -12.69
C ASN A 113 -11.59 -6.44 -13.36
N GLY A 114 -11.73 -7.51 -14.15
CA GLY A 114 -12.97 -7.86 -14.86
C GLY A 114 -13.11 -7.20 -16.23
N GLY A 115 -13.97 -7.77 -17.08
CA GLY A 115 -14.35 -7.23 -18.38
C GLY A 115 -13.26 -7.18 -19.45
N SER A 116 -13.65 -6.68 -20.62
CA SER A 116 -12.73 -6.31 -21.71
C SER A 116 -11.96 -5.03 -21.38
N LEU A 117 -10.88 -4.73 -22.12
CA LEU A 117 -10.11 -3.50 -21.89
C LEU A 117 -10.98 -2.24 -22.09
N SER A 118 -11.89 -2.27 -23.07
CA SER A 118 -12.78 -1.14 -23.36
C SER A 118 -13.79 -0.92 -22.23
N GLU A 119 -14.36 -1.99 -21.66
CA GLU A 119 -15.23 -1.90 -20.49
C GLU A 119 -14.51 -1.29 -19.29
N LYS A 120 -13.23 -1.62 -19.07
CA LYS A 120 -12.43 -1.00 -18.01
C LYS A 120 -12.28 0.50 -18.25
N PHE A 121 -12.00 0.94 -19.48
CA PHE A 121 -11.90 2.36 -19.78
C PHE A 121 -13.23 3.11 -19.65
N ALA A 122 -14.34 2.49 -20.03
CA ALA A 122 -15.68 3.03 -19.78
C ALA A 122 -15.94 3.23 -18.28
N PHE A 123 -15.63 2.22 -17.46
CA PHE A 123 -15.74 2.30 -16.00
C PHE A 123 -14.83 3.39 -15.40
N LEU A 124 -13.61 3.52 -15.91
CA LEU A 124 -12.67 4.55 -15.46
C LEU A 124 -13.17 5.96 -15.75
N LYS A 125 -13.76 6.19 -16.93
CA LYS A 125 -14.38 7.48 -17.28
C LYS A 125 -15.49 7.85 -16.30
N GLU A 126 -16.27 6.86 -15.86
CA GLU A 126 -17.36 7.09 -14.91
C GLU A 126 -16.88 7.45 -13.51
N ILE A 127 -15.83 6.75 -13.03
CA ILE A 127 -15.40 6.86 -11.64
C ILE A 127 -14.35 7.95 -11.41
N PHE A 128 -13.68 8.42 -12.46
CA PHE A 128 -12.65 9.46 -12.34
C PHE A 128 -13.18 10.71 -11.64
N GLY A 129 -12.45 11.20 -10.63
CA GLY A 129 -12.82 12.37 -9.83
C GLY A 129 -13.89 12.10 -8.76
N LYS A 130 -14.60 10.97 -8.81
CA LYS A 130 -15.59 10.56 -7.81
C LYS A 130 -14.93 9.90 -6.60
N THR A 131 -15.72 9.77 -5.55
CA THR A 131 -15.37 9.00 -4.34
C THR A 131 -15.97 7.61 -4.41
N VAL A 132 -15.18 6.60 -4.05
CA VAL A 132 -15.58 5.20 -3.94
C VAL A 132 -15.65 4.84 -2.46
N SER A 133 -16.78 4.28 -2.05
CA SER A 133 -17.00 3.80 -0.68
C SER A 133 -16.55 2.35 -0.52
N VAL A 134 -16.36 1.88 0.71
CA VAL A 134 -15.98 0.49 0.97
C VAL A 134 -17.10 -0.49 0.60
N SER A 135 -18.35 -0.08 0.76
CA SER A 135 -19.53 -0.88 0.36
C SER A 135 -19.62 -1.12 -1.14
N ASP A 136 -18.99 -0.27 -1.96
CA ASP A 136 -18.95 -0.47 -3.42
C ASP A 136 -17.94 -1.56 -3.82
N VAL A 137 -17.01 -1.91 -2.94
CA VAL A 137 -15.89 -2.82 -3.21
C VAL A 137 -16.04 -4.16 -2.50
N PHE A 138 -16.51 -4.15 -1.25
CA PHE A 138 -16.61 -5.34 -0.42
C PHE A 138 -18.05 -5.60 0.00
N SER A 139 -18.43 -6.86 0.01
CA SER A 139 -19.73 -7.32 0.47
C SER A 139 -19.68 -7.87 1.90
N GLU A 140 -20.82 -7.82 2.60
CA GLU A 140 -20.94 -8.48 3.89
C GLU A 140 -20.70 -10.00 3.75
N GLN A 141 -20.11 -10.62 4.77
CA GLN A 141 -19.77 -12.04 4.82
C GLN A 141 -18.68 -12.52 3.84
N GLU A 142 -18.11 -11.63 3.03
CA GLU A 142 -16.99 -11.92 2.15
C GLU A 142 -15.68 -12.19 2.94
N LEU A 143 -14.78 -12.97 2.35
CA LEU A 143 -13.43 -13.17 2.87
C LEU A 143 -12.48 -12.13 2.29
N MET A 144 -11.96 -11.27 3.15
CA MET A 144 -10.96 -10.27 2.80
C MET A 144 -9.54 -10.71 3.19
N THR A 145 -8.56 -10.09 2.52
CA THR A 145 -7.15 -10.18 2.86
C THR A 145 -6.67 -8.82 3.37
N ILE A 146 -6.04 -8.80 4.55
CA ILE A 146 -5.54 -7.59 5.19
C ILE A 146 -4.02 -7.55 5.08
N SER A 147 -3.49 -6.51 4.42
CA SER A 147 -2.04 -6.25 4.37
C SER A 147 -1.71 -5.02 5.19
N GLY A 148 -0.67 -5.11 6.01
CA GLY A 148 -0.27 -3.99 6.88
C GLY A 148 1.06 -4.23 7.57
N VAL A 149 1.44 -3.28 8.42
CA VAL A 149 2.68 -3.33 9.20
C VAL A 149 2.36 -3.72 10.64
N THR A 150 3.04 -4.76 11.13
CA THR A 150 2.91 -5.21 12.52
C THR A 150 3.42 -4.14 13.51
N LYS A 151 2.82 -4.09 14.71
CA LYS A 151 3.26 -3.17 15.78
C LYS A 151 4.75 -3.35 16.07
N GLY A 152 5.51 -2.26 16.03
CA GLY A 152 6.94 -2.26 16.35
C GLY A 152 7.19 -2.58 17.83
N LYS A 153 8.15 -3.49 18.09
CA LYS A 153 8.59 -3.85 19.45
C LYS A 153 10.06 -3.51 19.70
N GLY A 154 10.70 -2.81 18.76
CA GLY A 154 12.10 -2.38 18.85
C GLY A 154 13.10 -3.54 18.76
N PHE A 155 14.30 -3.32 19.30
CA PHE A 155 15.32 -4.36 19.44
C PHE A 155 14.93 -5.30 20.58
N THR A 156 14.84 -6.60 20.29
CA THR A 156 14.40 -7.62 21.25
C THR A 156 15.40 -8.76 21.34
N GLY A 157 15.51 -9.34 22.54
CA GLY A 157 16.29 -10.55 22.78
C GLY A 157 15.69 -11.79 22.10
N VAL A 158 16.50 -12.84 21.97
CA VAL A 158 16.16 -14.05 21.21
C VAL A 158 14.92 -14.77 21.72
N ILE A 159 14.66 -14.76 23.03
CA ILE A 159 13.48 -15.42 23.62
C ILE A 159 12.19 -14.78 23.11
N LYS A 160 12.05 -13.45 23.21
CA LYS A 160 10.81 -12.78 22.79
C LYS A 160 10.64 -12.82 21.26
N ARG A 161 11.75 -12.79 20.52
CA ARG A 161 11.76 -12.74 19.05
C ARG A 161 11.45 -14.08 18.40
N PHE A 162 12.04 -15.17 18.91
CA PHE A 162 12.01 -16.50 18.31
C PHE A 162 11.39 -17.58 19.22
N GLY A 163 11.01 -17.26 20.45
CA GLY A 163 10.40 -18.23 21.38
C GLY A 163 11.38 -19.27 21.95
N VAL A 164 12.69 -19.00 21.91
CA VAL A 164 13.70 -19.93 22.44
C VAL A 164 13.54 -20.10 23.95
N GLY A 165 13.73 -21.33 24.45
CA GLY A 165 13.70 -21.64 25.88
C GLY A 165 14.72 -20.84 26.69
N ILE A 166 14.34 -20.44 27.91
CA ILE A 166 15.22 -19.74 28.84
C ILE A 166 16.21 -20.76 29.42
N GLN A 167 17.48 -20.37 29.53
CA GLN A 167 18.50 -21.22 30.15
C GLN A 167 18.25 -21.36 31.66
N PRO A 168 18.77 -22.43 32.30
CA PRO A 168 18.64 -22.62 33.75
C PRO A 168 19.06 -21.39 34.55
N ARG A 169 18.41 -21.16 35.70
CA ARG A 169 18.67 -19.98 36.55
C ARG A 169 20.15 -19.81 36.92
N LYS A 170 20.90 -20.91 37.06
CA LYS A 170 22.31 -20.94 37.44
C LYS A 170 23.28 -20.79 36.25
N SER A 171 22.81 -20.56 35.03
CA SER A 171 23.70 -20.36 33.88
C SER A 171 24.52 -19.08 34.01
N ASN A 172 25.83 -19.22 33.84
CA ASN A 172 26.75 -18.09 33.96
C ASN A 172 26.61 -17.13 32.76
N LYS A 173 26.84 -15.82 33.01
CA LYS A 173 26.78 -14.74 32.02
C LYS A 173 25.41 -14.61 31.33
N GLY A 174 24.33 -14.85 32.07
CA GLY A 174 22.95 -14.57 31.65
C GLY A 174 22.16 -15.78 31.14
N ILE A 175 20.84 -15.73 31.38
CA ILE A 175 19.91 -16.84 31.08
C ILE A 175 19.09 -16.62 29.79
N ARG A 176 19.08 -15.39 29.28
CA ARG A 176 18.22 -14.95 28.16
C ARG A 176 18.92 -14.98 26.80
N LYS A 177 19.62 -16.07 26.53
CA LYS A 177 20.48 -16.27 25.34
C LYS A 177 20.30 -17.66 24.73
N VAL A 178 20.74 -17.83 23.49
CA VAL A 178 20.95 -19.17 22.91
C VAL A 178 22.26 -19.71 23.47
N ALA A 179 22.28 -20.97 23.91
CA ALA A 179 23.47 -21.60 24.47
C ALA A 179 24.53 -21.89 23.39
N CYS A 180 24.17 -22.64 22.35
CA CYS A 180 25.03 -22.98 21.23
C CYS A 180 24.58 -22.23 19.96
N ILE A 181 25.49 -21.47 19.33
CA ILE A 181 25.18 -20.65 18.15
C ILE A 181 25.55 -21.33 16.82
N GLY A 182 26.13 -22.54 16.87
CA GLY A 182 26.57 -23.30 15.71
C GLY A 182 27.59 -24.38 16.10
N ALA A 183 27.74 -25.39 15.24
CA ALA A 183 28.84 -26.36 15.33
C ALA A 183 30.18 -25.71 14.92
N TRP A 184 31.29 -26.43 15.09
CA TRP A 184 32.61 -25.95 14.66
C TRP A 184 32.68 -25.76 13.13
N HIS A 185 32.18 -26.75 12.37
CA HIS A 185 32.10 -26.69 10.91
C HIS A 185 30.62 -26.64 10.51
N PRO A 186 30.17 -25.65 9.71
CA PRO A 186 30.94 -24.60 9.04
C PRO A 186 31.48 -23.53 10.00
N ALA A 187 32.61 -22.89 9.63
CA ALA A 187 33.29 -21.86 10.43
C ALA A 187 32.56 -20.49 10.44
N GLY A 188 31.22 -20.51 10.44
CA GLY A 188 30.36 -19.34 10.42
C GLY A 188 29.00 -19.63 11.02
N VAL A 189 28.40 -18.62 11.66
CA VAL A 189 27.05 -18.74 12.21
C VAL A 189 26.05 -18.71 11.06
N LEU A 190 25.23 -19.77 10.95
CA LEU A 190 24.21 -19.87 9.91
C LEU A 190 23.13 -18.80 10.12
N ARG A 191 22.58 -18.30 9.01
CA ARG A 191 21.51 -17.28 9.00
C ARG A 191 20.21 -17.76 9.65
N THR A 192 20.03 -19.07 9.76
CA THR A 192 18.88 -19.74 10.39
C THR A 192 18.94 -19.69 11.93
N VAL A 193 20.11 -19.41 12.52
CA VAL A 193 20.28 -19.42 13.98
C VAL A 193 19.55 -18.21 14.58
N ALA A 194 18.74 -18.46 15.60
CA ALA A 194 17.98 -17.43 16.29
C ALA A 194 18.91 -16.42 17.01
N ARG A 195 18.73 -15.13 16.73
CA ARG A 195 19.56 -14.04 17.30
C ARG A 195 18.71 -12.88 17.78
N ALA A 196 19.22 -12.10 18.72
CA ALA A 196 18.58 -10.83 19.08
C ALA A 196 18.49 -9.88 17.87
N GLY A 197 17.51 -8.98 17.87
CA GLY A 197 17.32 -8.02 16.78
C GLY A 197 15.93 -7.42 16.76
N GLN A 198 15.62 -6.71 15.68
CA GLN A 198 14.31 -6.07 15.50
C GLN A 198 13.17 -7.09 15.55
N MET A 199 12.11 -6.73 16.27
CA MET A 199 10.83 -7.44 16.27
C MET A 199 9.69 -6.46 16.00
N GLY A 200 8.78 -6.86 15.10
CA GLY A 200 7.70 -5.99 14.66
C GLY A 200 8.16 -4.92 13.67
N CYS A 201 7.20 -4.11 13.20
CA CYS A 201 7.37 -3.22 12.06
C CYS A 201 7.71 -3.98 10.76
N PHE A 202 7.16 -5.19 10.62
CA PHE A 202 7.26 -5.99 9.40
C PHE A 202 5.95 -5.97 8.63
N ALA A 203 6.03 -5.90 7.30
CA ALA A 203 4.89 -6.10 6.42
C ALA A 203 4.39 -7.54 6.52
N ARG A 204 3.09 -7.72 6.75
CA ARG A 204 2.43 -9.01 6.81
C ARG A 204 1.08 -8.93 6.10
N THR A 205 0.70 -10.05 5.51
CA THR A 205 -0.57 -10.24 4.84
C THR A 205 -1.32 -11.36 5.55
N MET A 206 -2.50 -11.04 6.07
CA MET A 206 -3.39 -11.98 6.74
C MET A 206 -4.55 -12.27 5.81
N THR A 207 -4.66 -13.50 5.35
CA THR A 207 -5.73 -13.96 4.45
C THR A 207 -6.96 -14.44 5.24
N ASN A 208 -8.07 -14.63 4.53
CA ASN A 208 -9.30 -15.27 5.02
C ASN A 208 -9.90 -14.61 6.27
N LYS A 209 -10.00 -13.28 6.28
CA LYS A 209 -10.73 -12.54 7.32
C LYS A 209 -12.16 -12.31 6.86
N LYS A 210 -13.14 -12.80 7.62
CA LYS A 210 -14.54 -12.63 7.29
C LYS A 210 -15.01 -11.22 7.65
N ILE A 211 -15.64 -10.54 6.70
CA ILE A 211 -16.35 -9.28 6.94
C ILE A 211 -17.66 -9.63 7.64
N VAL A 212 -17.86 -9.07 8.84
CA VAL A 212 -19.08 -9.29 9.61
C VAL A 212 -20.12 -8.23 9.28
N LYS A 213 -19.67 -6.98 9.18
CA LYS A 213 -20.44 -5.77 8.87
C LYS A 213 -19.47 -4.70 8.38
#